data_AF-X1S573-F1
#
_entry.id   AF-X1S573-F1
#
_cell.length_a   1.000
_cell.length_b   1.000
_cell.length_c   1.000
_cell.angle_alpha   90.00
_cell.angle_beta   90.00
_cell.angle_gamma   90.00
#
_symmetry.space_group_name_H-M   'P 1'
#
loop_
_entity.id
_entity.type
_entity.pdbx_description
1 polymer ?
#
loop_
_entity_poly.entity_id
_entity_poly.type
_entity_poly.pdbx_seq_one_letter_code
_entity_poly.pdbx_strand_id
1 'polypeptide(L)'
;MQNREKPPPKLTDFKGEPPRVEVTRDPKDEADVLATKGLIELYTQPDGFHCPRCGVVIKDIDEIVEHLAEEINKALAHLGKRTE
;
A
#
# COMPACT_ATOMS: atom_id res chain seq x y z
N MET A 1 -0.52 25.19 16.82
CA MET A 1 0.51 24.23 16.39
C MET A 1 0.08 22.87 16.90
N GLN A 2 -0.37 21.97 16.03
CA GLN A 2 -0.79 20.63 16.46
C GLN A 2 0.48 19.89 16.92
N ASN A 3 0.43 19.38 18.16
CA ASN A 3 1.50 18.62 18.77
C ASN A 3 1.61 17.29 17.99
N ARG A 4 2.43 17.25 16.94
CA ARG A 4 2.65 16.03 16.16
C ARG A 4 3.38 15.05 17.08
N GLU A 5 2.63 14.09 17.61
CA GLU A 5 3.20 12.98 18.38
C GLU A 5 4.34 12.35 17.57
N LYS A 6 5.48 12.12 18.22
CA LYS A 6 6.64 11.54 17.55
C LYS A 6 6.24 10.18 16.97
N PRO A 7 6.57 9.88 15.69
CA PRO A 7 6.26 8.59 15.10
C PRO A 7 6.89 7.47 15.94
N PRO A 8 6.19 6.34 16.12
CA PRO A 8 6.68 5.25 16.95
C PRO A 8 7.99 4.68 16.39
N PRO A 9 8.92 4.25 17.26
CA PRO A 9 10.23 3.75 16.82
C PRO A 9 10.14 2.42 16.07
N LYS A 10 9.07 1.65 16.29
CA LYS A 10 8.74 0.44 15.53
C LYS A 10 7.31 0.51 15.04
N LEU A 11 7.07 -0.08 13.88
CA LEU A 11 5.73 -0.19 13.32
C LEU A 11 4.79 -1.02 14.23
N THR A 12 5.33 -1.95 15.00
CA THR A 12 4.61 -2.73 16.02
C THR A 12 4.17 -1.91 17.23
N ASP A 13 4.80 -0.75 17.46
CA ASP A 13 4.50 0.13 18.58
C ASP A 13 3.43 1.17 18.20
N PHE A 14 2.86 1.05 17.00
CA PHE A 14 1.79 1.90 16.52
C PHE A 14 0.51 1.66 17.34
N LYS A 15 0.03 2.70 18.03
CA LYS A 15 -1.15 2.66 18.92
C LYS A 15 -2.37 3.41 18.37
N GLY A 16 -2.26 3.99 17.18
CA GLY A 16 -3.34 4.76 16.55
C GLY A 16 -4.24 3.90 15.66
N GLU A 17 -5.17 4.56 14.96
CA GLU A 17 -5.88 3.93 13.85
C GLU A 17 -4.91 3.71 12.68
N PRO A 18 -4.85 2.51 12.10
CA PRO A 18 -3.92 2.23 11.01
C PRO A 18 -4.09 3.25 9.88
N PRO A 19 -2.99 3.77 9.31
CA PRO A 19 -3.09 4.60 8.13
C PRO A 19 -3.77 3.79 7.03
N ARG A 20 -4.51 4.49 6.15
CA ARG A 20 -5.09 3.90 4.94
C ARG A 20 -4.49 4.56 3.71
N VAL A 21 -4.32 3.74 2.68
CA VAL A 21 -3.99 4.20 1.34
C VAL A 21 -5.25 4.29 0.51
N GLU A 22 -5.30 5.27 -0.38
CA GLU A 22 -6.41 5.50 -1.29
C GLU A 22 -5.87 5.62 -2.71
N VAL A 23 -6.64 5.15 -3.68
CA VAL A 23 -6.32 5.34 -5.10
C VAL A 23 -6.78 6.75 -5.50
N THR A 24 -5.89 7.49 -6.16
CA THR A 24 -6.19 8.82 -6.70
C THR A 24 -5.72 8.92 -8.15
N ARG A 25 -6.49 9.63 -8.96
CA ARG A 25 -6.09 10.04 -10.32
C ARG A 25 -5.30 11.35 -10.32
N ASP A 26 -5.33 12.07 -9.21
CA ASP A 26 -4.67 13.36 -9.00
C ASP A 26 -3.61 13.21 -7.89
N PRO A 27 -2.43 12.62 -8.19
CA PRO A 27 -1.37 12.46 -7.21
C PRO A 27 -0.80 13.82 -6.80
N LYS A 28 -0.55 14.00 -5.49
CA LYS A 28 0.02 15.23 -4.94
C LYS A 28 1.54 15.21 -4.88
N ASP A 29 2.14 14.02 -4.96
CA ASP A 29 3.58 13.79 -4.90
C ASP A 29 3.98 12.88 -6.08
N GLU A 30 4.98 13.30 -6.86
CA GLU A 30 5.52 12.50 -7.96
C GLU A 30 6.22 11.24 -7.46
N ALA A 31 6.74 11.25 -6.22
CA ALA A 31 7.35 10.08 -5.62
C ALA A 31 6.36 8.92 -5.48
N ASP A 32 5.09 9.20 -5.18
CA ASP A 32 4.03 8.17 -5.07
C ASP A 32 3.77 7.51 -6.42
N VAL A 33 3.77 8.29 -7.50
CA VAL A 33 3.59 7.79 -8.87
C VAL A 33 4.76 6.90 -9.26
N LEU A 34 5.99 7.33 -8.99
CA LEU A 34 7.19 6.55 -9.30
C LEU A 34 7.26 5.26 -8.49
N ALA A 35 6.93 5.30 -7.20
CA ALA A 35 6.88 4.12 -6.35
C ALA A 35 5.84 3.11 -6.84
N THR A 36 4.65 3.59 -7.21
CA THR A 36 3.57 2.74 -7.75
C THR A 36 4.00 2.10 -9.07
N LYS A 37 4.56 2.87 -10.01
CA LYS A 37 5.06 2.34 -11.29
C LYS A 37 6.16 1.31 -11.09
N GLY A 38 7.17 1.62 -10.26
CA GLY A 38 8.25 0.69 -9.97
C GLY A 38 7.77 -0.62 -9.36
N LEU A 39 6.76 -0.57 -8.49
CA LEU A 39 6.14 -1.78 -7.93
C LEU A 39 5.43 -2.59 -9.00
N ILE A 40 4.64 -1.95 -9.86
CA ILE A 40 3.91 -2.64 -10.94
C ILE A 40 4.91 -3.27 -11.91
N GLU A 41 5.93 -2.55 -12.34
CA GLU A 41 6.96 -3.04 -13.26
C GLU A 41 7.72 -4.24 -12.68
N LEU A 42 8.09 -4.19 -11.40
CA LEU A 42 8.84 -5.26 -10.73
C LEU A 42 8.10 -6.60 -10.72
N TYR A 43 6.77 -6.56 -10.63
CA TYR A 43 5.93 -7.75 -10.52
C TYR A 43 5.12 -8.05 -11.79
N THR A 44 5.34 -7.30 -12.87
CA THR A 44 4.73 -7.59 -14.16
C THR A 44 5.54 -8.62 -14.93
N GLN A 45 4.84 -9.65 -15.38
CA GLN A 45 5.34 -10.71 -16.23
C GLN A 45 4.59 -10.67 -17.58
N PRO A 46 4.98 -11.48 -18.59
CA PRO A 46 4.35 -11.45 -19.91
C PRO A 46 2.83 -11.68 -19.93
N ASP A 47 2.28 -12.33 -18.90
CA ASP A 47 0.85 -12.66 -18.77
C ASP A 47 0.07 -11.66 -17.88
N GLY A 48 0.73 -10.69 -17.26
CA GLY A 48 0.10 -9.63 -16.46
C GLY A 48 0.91 -9.25 -15.22
N PHE A 49 0.34 -8.41 -14.37
CA PHE A 49 0.86 -8.10 -13.05
C PHE A 49 0.53 -9.23 -12.08
N HIS A 50 1.54 -9.77 -11.40
CA HIS A 50 1.40 -10.81 -10.38
C HIS A 50 1.44 -10.19 -8.99
N CYS A 51 0.31 -10.18 -8.28
CA CYS A 51 0.29 -9.64 -6.93
C CYS A 51 1.22 -10.43 -6.00
N PRO A 52 2.26 -9.81 -5.40
CA PRO A 52 3.23 -10.53 -4.57
C PRO A 52 2.65 -11.09 -3.27
N ARG A 53 1.46 -10.62 -2.87
CA ARG A 53 0.81 -11.02 -1.62
C ARG A 53 -0.15 -12.20 -1.80
N CYS A 54 -0.97 -12.18 -2.85
CA CYS A 54 -2.04 -13.17 -3.03
C CYS A 54 -1.91 -14.01 -4.32
N GLY A 55 -1.01 -13.64 -5.24
CA GLY A 55 -0.73 -14.40 -6.46
C GLY A 55 -1.75 -14.21 -7.60
N VAL A 56 -2.73 -13.31 -7.46
CA VAL A 56 -3.65 -12.99 -8.56
C VAL A 56 -2.89 -12.35 -9.72
N VAL A 57 -3.30 -12.67 -10.95
CA VAL A 57 -2.77 -12.08 -12.18
C VAL A 57 -3.80 -11.10 -12.75
N ILE A 58 -3.41 -9.84 -12.92
CA ILE A 58 -4.28 -8.75 -13.38
C ILE A 58 -3.65 -8.10 -14.62
N LYS A 59 -4.47 -7.74 -15.61
CA LYS A 59 -4.00 -7.14 -16.88
C LYS A 59 -4.38 -5.68 -17.04
N ASP A 60 -5.47 -5.25 -16.42
CA ASP A 60 -5.91 -3.87 -16.47
C ASP A 60 -5.18 -3.02 -15.41
N ILE A 61 -4.72 -1.83 -15.79
CA ILE A 61 -3.90 -1.00 -14.92
C ILE A 61 -4.70 -0.36 -13.79
N ASP A 62 -5.96 0.00 -14.03
CA ASP A 62 -6.82 0.58 -13.00
C ASP A 62 -7.14 -0.50 -11.96
N GLU A 63 -7.46 -1.73 -12.41
CA GLU A 63 -7.65 -2.89 -11.51
C GLU A 63 -6.39 -3.22 -10.70
N ILE A 64 -5.18 -3.10 -11.29
CA ILE A 64 -3.92 -3.32 -10.57
C ILE A 64 -3.78 -2.35 -9.40
N VAL A 65 -4.01 -1.06 -9.64
CA VAL A 65 -3.83 -0.02 -8.61
C VAL A 65 -4.88 -0.15 -7.50
N GLU A 66 -6.13 -0.44 -7.86
CA GLU A 66 -7.20 -0.74 -6.89
C GLU A 66 -6.86 -1.97 -6.03
N HIS A 67 -6.45 -3.07 -6.66
CA HIS A 67 -6.09 -4.29 -5.95
C HIS A 67 -4.88 -4.08 -5.01
N LEU A 68 -3.86 -3.35 -5.45
CA LEU A 68 -2.72 -2.99 -4.62
C LEU A 68 -3.15 -2.20 -3.38
N ALA A 69 -4.02 -1.20 -3.52
CA ALA A 69 -4.52 -0.43 -2.39
C ALA A 69 -5.28 -1.31 -1.39
N GLU A 70 -6.11 -2.24 -1.87
CA GLU A 70 -6.80 -3.21 -1.01
C GLU A 70 -5.81 -4.09 -0.23
N GLU A 71 -4.82 -4.66 -0.90
CA GLU A 71 -3.84 -5.53 -0.28
C GLU A 71 -2.97 -4.78 0.74
N ILE A 72 -2.56 -3.55 0.44
CA ILE A 72 -1.86 -2.69 1.39
C ILE A 72 -2.75 -2.40 2.60
N ASN A 73 -4.00 -1.99 2.40
CA ASN A 73 -4.92 -1.70 3.50
C ASN A 73 -5.21 -2.94 4.37
N LYS A 74 -5.38 -4.12 3.77
CA LYS A 74 -5.50 -5.40 4.50
C LYS A 74 -4.24 -5.71 5.31
N ALA A 75 -3.05 -5.34 4.83
CA ALA A 75 -1.80 -5.51 5.58
C ALA A 75 -1.70 -4.50 6.74
N LEU A 76 -2.03 -3.23 6.47
CA LEU A 76 -2.03 -2.15 7.46
C LEU A 76 -3.07 -2.38 8.56
N ALA A 77 -4.20 -3.02 8.27
CA ALA A 77 -5.23 -3.35 9.26
C ALA A 77 -4.75 -4.30 10.38
N HIS A 78 -3.60 -4.96 10.20
CA HIS A 78 -2.95 -5.74 11.25
C HIS A 78 -2.03 -4.90 12.15
N LEU A 79 -1.70 -3.66 11.77
CA LEU A 79 -0.92 -2.76 12.61
C LEU A 79 -1.70 -2.39 13.88
N GLY A 80 -1.01 -2.40 15.01
CA GLY A 80 -1.61 -2.10 16.32
C GLY A 80 -2.44 -3.24 16.94
N LYS A 81 -2.73 -4.32 16.19
CA LYS A 81 -3.23 -5.56 16.80
C LYS A 81 -2.04 -6.31 17.40
N ARG A 82 -2.04 -6.52 18.72
CA ARG A 82 -1.05 -7.42 19.34
C ARG A 82 -1.22 -8.79 18.69
N THR A 83 -0.15 -9.34 18.14
CA THR A 83 -0.08 -10.80 17.93
C THR A 83 -0.29 -11.44 19.29
N GLU A 84 -1.44 -12.10 19.47
CA GLU A 84 -1.68 -13.00 20.60
C GLU A 84 -0.73 -14.19 20.55
#